data_AF-F3AIE3-F1
#
_entry.id   AF-F3AIE3-F1
#
_cell.length_a   1.000
_cell.length_b   1.000
_cell.length_c   1.000
_cell.angle_alpha   90.00
_cell.angle_beta   90.00
_cell.angle_gamma   90.00
#
_symmetry.space_group_name_H-M   'P 1'
#
loop_
_entity.id
_entity.type
_entity.pdbx_description
1 polymer ?
#
loop_
_entity_poly.entity_id
_entity_poly.type
_entity_poly.pdbx_seq_one_letter_code
_entity_poly.pdbx_strand_id
1 'polypeptide(L)'
;MKHKIQKVELFVGVIVLLGGLLTYGLGVHQLLPVPRPDLVVYGTTLIGIILILMGCDIFSKPTKEMQILENDERNIAITNASLANAYKVTLVAFVLALLHVEAWIMGVIFGLFLLQTFLGIVLYKHFEKHF
;
A
#
# COMPACT_ATOMS: atom_id res chain seq x y z
N MET A 1 -9.75 -20.20 7.67
CA MET A 1 -10.22 -18.90 7.12
C MET A 1 -10.43 -17.84 8.20
N LYS A 2 -11.10 -18.17 9.31
CA LYS A 2 -11.38 -17.25 10.43
C LYS A 2 -10.15 -16.50 10.96
N HIS A 3 -9.04 -17.20 11.20
CA HIS A 3 -7.79 -16.55 11.64
C HIS A 3 -7.16 -15.59 10.62
N LYS A 4 -7.30 -15.84 9.31
CA LYS A 4 -6.77 -14.91 8.28
C LYS A 4 -7.57 -13.61 8.27
N ILE A 5 -8.90 -13.72 8.40
CA ILE A 5 -9.80 -12.57 8.48
C ILE A 5 -9.56 -11.78 9.77
N GLN A 6 -9.45 -12.46 10.91
CA GLN A 6 -9.13 -11.82 12.19
C GLN A 6 -7.78 -11.10 12.21
N LYS A 7 -6.76 -11.63 11.51
CA LYS A 7 -5.47 -10.92 11.31
C LYS A 7 -5.68 -9.61 10.55
N VAL A 8 -6.50 -9.63 9.51
CA VAL A 8 -6.79 -8.44 8.71
C VAL A 8 -7.61 -7.44 9.51
N GLU A 9 -8.63 -7.87 10.24
CA GLU A 9 -9.45 -7.02 11.12
C GLU A 9 -8.61 -6.35 12.19
N LEU A 10 -7.70 -7.10 12.84
CA LEU A 10 -6.77 -6.55 13.82
C LEU A 10 -5.83 -5.52 13.18
N PHE A 11 -5.24 -5.84 12.03
CA PHE A 11 -4.30 -4.96 11.34
C PHE A 11 -4.95 -3.66 10.86
N VAL A 12 -6.13 -3.77 10.23
CA VAL A 12 -6.93 -2.62 9.79
C VAL A 12 -7.41 -1.81 10.99
N GLY A 13 -7.86 -2.46 12.07
CA GLY A 13 -8.29 -1.80 13.29
C GLY A 13 -7.17 -0.95 13.92
N VAL A 14 -5.94 -1.47 13.97
CA VAL A 14 -4.77 -0.73 14.45
C VAL A 14 -4.44 0.46 13.55
N ILE A 15 -4.47 0.28 12.23
CA ILE A 15 -4.21 1.38 11.28
C ILE A 15 -5.25 2.49 11.41
N VAL A 16 -6.53 2.14 11.48
CA VAL A 16 -7.63 3.10 11.60
C VAL A 16 -7.55 3.85 12.93
N LEU A 17 -7.23 3.15 14.02
CA LEU A 17 -7.02 3.75 15.33
C LEU A 17 -5.85 4.75 15.30
N LEU A 18 -4.68 4.33 14.81
CA LEU A 18 -3.48 5.17 14.75
C LEU A 18 -3.66 6.35 13.79
N GLY A 19 -4.29 6.14 12.63
CA GLY A 19 -4.58 7.20 11.66
C GLY A 19 -5.49 8.28 12.24
N GLY A 20 -6.52 7.90 12.99
CA GLY A 20 -7.41 8.83 13.69
C GLY A 20 -6.67 9.67 14.75
N LEU A 21 -5.83 9.04 15.56
CA LEU A 21 -5.05 9.76 16.58
C LEU A 21 -3.98 10.67 15.97
N LEU A 22 -3.25 10.19 14.95
CA LEU A 22 -2.16 10.94 14.33
C LEU A 22 -2.66 12.17 13.58
N THR A 23 -3.80 12.07 12.88
CA THR A 23 -4.39 13.22 12.16
C THR A 23 -4.82 14.34 13.09
N TYR A 24 -5.26 14.00 14.31
CA TYR A 24 -5.56 14.97 15.36
C TYR A 24 -4.30 15.52 16.03
N GLY A 25 -3.40 14.63 16.48
CA GLY A 25 -2.18 15.00 17.20
C GLY A 25 -1.18 15.83 16.37
N LEU A 26 -1.18 15.67 15.04
CA LEU A 26 -0.35 16.45 14.12
C LEU A 26 -1.03 17.73 13.60
N GLY A 27 -2.25 18.05 14.04
CA GLY A 27 -2.96 19.26 13.61
C GLY A 27 -3.35 19.28 12.12
N VAL A 28 -3.33 18.13 11.43
CA VAL A 28 -3.69 18.01 10.00
C VAL A 28 -5.13 18.48 9.74
N HIS A 29 -5.97 18.45 10.77
CA HIS A 29 -7.31 19.01 10.76
C HIS A 29 -7.39 20.52 10.45
N GLN A 30 -6.27 21.26 10.54
CA GLN A 30 -6.19 22.69 10.18
C GLN A 30 -5.92 22.91 8.70
N LEU A 31 -5.33 21.92 8.01
CA LEU A 31 -5.01 21.97 6.58
C LEU A 31 -6.20 21.55 5.70
N LEU A 32 -7.08 20.69 6.22
CA LEU A 32 -8.28 20.22 5.52
C LEU A 32 -9.54 20.84 6.16
N PRO A 33 -10.47 21.40 5.38
CA PRO A 33 -11.72 21.94 5.91
C PRO A 33 -12.64 20.78 6.35
N VAL A 34 -12.44 20.29 7.57
CA VAL A 34 -13.29 19.25 8.16
C VAL A 34 -14.39 19.93 8.99
N PRO A 35 -15.69 19.65 8.74
CA PRO A 35 -16.81 20.33 9.40
C PRO A 35 -16.79 20.24 10.94
N ARG A 36 -16.28 19.13 11.50
CA ARG A 36 -16.04 18.91 12.94
C ARG A 36 -14.89 17.91 13.12
N PRO A 37 -13.65 18.36 13.38
CA PRO A 37 -12.50 17.47 13.47
C PRO A 37 -12.61 16.48 14.64
N ASP A 38 -13.19 16.91 15.77
CA ASP A 38 -13.36 16.07 16.96
C ASP A 38 -14.19 14.82 16.69
N LEU A 39 -15.28 14.95 15.92
CA LEU A 39 -16.19 13.83 15.62
C LEU A 39 -15.53 12.77 14.75
N VAL A 40 -14.63 13.18 13.85
CA VAL A 40 -13.86 12.24 13.01
C VAL A 40 -12.92 11.40 13.86
N VAL A 41 -12.30 12.01 14.87
CA VAL A 41 -11.39 11.31 15.80
C VAL A 41 -12.17 10.33 16.67
N TYR A 42 -13.30 10.76 17.25
CA TYR A 42 -14.18 9.86 18.01
C TYR A 42 -14.71 8.70 17.14
N GLY A 43 -15.07 8.96 15.89
CA GLY A 43 -15.54 7.93 14.96
C GLY A 43 -14.45 6.92 14.60
N THR A 44 -13.27 7.39 14.21
CA THR A 44 -12.14 6.52 13.83
C THR A 44 -11.61 5.72 15.01
N THR A 45 -11.57 6.30 16.22
CA THR A 45 -11.20 5.58 17.43
C THR A 45 -12.19 4.49 17.80
N LEU A 46 -13.49 4.80 17.78
CA LEU A 46 -14.54 3.81 18.04
C LEU A 46 -14.48 2.65 17.04
N ILE A 47 -14.37 2.95 15.74
CA ILE A 47 -14.27 1.93 14.69
C ILE A 47 -13.00 1.09 14.87
N GLY A 48 -11.85 1.73 15.13
CA GLY A 48 -10.58 1.04 15.37
C GLY A 48 -10.65 0.07 16.56
N ILE A 49 -11.23 0.51 17.68
CA ILE A 49 -11.40 -0.32 18.88
C ILE A 49 -12.31 -1.52 18.60
N ILE A 50 -13.45 -1.32 17.93
CA ILE A 50 -14.38 -2.41 17.60
C ILE A 50 -13.70 -3.46 16.72
N LEU A 51 -12.96 -3.03 15.69
CA LEU A 51 -12.23 -3.93 14.80
C LEU A 51 -11.14 -4.71 15.54
N ILE A 52 -10.42 -4.06 16.46
CA ILE A 52 -9.41 -4.72 17.30
C ILE A 52 -10.07 -5.78 18.20
N LEU A 53 -11.19 -5.45 18.85
CA LEU A 53 -11.91 -6.40 19.72
C LEU A 53 -12.44 -7.61 18.95
N MET A 54 -12.94 -7.42 17.72
CA MET A 54 -13.35 -8.53 16.85
C MET A 54 -12.16 -9.39 16.42
N GLY A 55 -11.00 -8.79 16.18
CA GLY A 55 -9.76 -9.48 15.80
C GLY A 55 -9.04 -10.19 16.97
N CYS A 56 -9.32 -9.83 18.22
CA CYS A 56 -8.64 -10.35 19.42
C CYS A 56 -8.83 -11.86 19.65
N ASP A 57 -9.85 -12.47 19.06
CA ASP A 57 -10.07 -13.92 19.08
C ASP A 57 -8.86 -14.72 18.55
N ILE A 58 -7.97 -14.07 17.79
CA ILE A 58 -6.73 -14.68 17.30
C ILE A 58 -5.77 -15.16 18.39
N PHE A 59 -5.79 -14.53 19.57
CA PHE A 59 -4.90 -14.89 20.69
C PHE A 59 -5.40 -16.14 21.43
N SER A 60 -6.61 -16.62 21.11
CA SER A 60 -7.14 -17.85 21.66
C SER A 60 -6.47 -19.06 21.03
N LYS A 61 -6.23 -20.10 21.84
CA LYS A 61 -5.63 -21.35 21.33
C LYS A 61 -6.53 -21.95 20.24
N PRO A 62 -5.95 -22.41 19.11
CA PRO A 62 -6.74 -23.05 18.07
C PRO A 62 -7.39 -24.33 18.60
N THR A 63 -8.62 -24.59 18.18
CA THR A 63 -9.36 -25.81 18.57
C THR A 63 -8.75 -27.04 17.91
N LYS A 64 -8.94 -28.23 18.50
CA LYS A 64 -8.44 -29.49 17.95
C LYS A 64 -8.95 -29.75 16.53
N GLU A 65 -10.21 -29.43 16.25
CA GLU A 65 -10.81 -29.55 14.93
C GLU A 65 -10.12 -28.66 13.89
N MET A 66 -9.76 -27.43 14.28
CA MET A 66 -9.06 -26.50 13.40
C MET A 66 -7.63 -26.98 13.08
N GLN A 67 -6.95 -27.57 14.05
CA GLN A 67 -5.62 -28.16 13.85
C GLN A 67 -5.66 -29.37 12.90
N ILE A 68 -6.68 -30.23 13.01
CA ILE A 68 -6.86 -31.37 12.11
C ILE A 68 -7.12 -30.89 10.69
N LEU A 69 -7.95 -29.86 10.52
CA LEU A 69 -8.26 -29.29 9.21
C LEU A 69 -7.03 -28.63 8.56
N GLU A 70 -6.19 -27.95 9.32
CA GLU A 70 -4.96 -27.33 8.80
C GLU A 70 -3.91 -28.37 8.40
N ASN A 71 -3.85 -29.48 9.13
CA ASN A 71 -2.95 -30.60 8.85
C ASN A 71 -3.51 -31.61 7.82
N ASP A 72 -4.72 -31.41 7.29
CA ASP A 72 -5.29 -32.25 6.23
C ASP A 72 -4.43 -32.11 4.95
N GLU A 73 -3.93 -33.24 4.45
CA GLU A 73 -3.05 -33.34 3.28
C GLU A 73 -3.64 -32.63 2.05
N ARG A 74 -4.95 -32.69 1.86
CA ARG A 74 -5.63 -32.00 0.75
C ARG A 74 -5.57 -30.49 0.90
N ASN A 75 -5.74 -29.97 2.12
CA ASN A 75 -5.65 -28.54 2.39
C ASN A 75 -4.21 -28.05 2.23
N ILE A 76 -3.22 -28.86 2.59
CA ILE A 76 -1.80 -28.60 2.34
C ILE A 76 -1.52 -28.55 0.83
N ALA A 77 -2.01 -29.54 0.07
CA ALA A 77 -1.82 -29.59 -1.38
C ALA A 77 -2.45 -28.38 -2.11
N ILE A 78 -3.68 -28.01 -1.75
CA ILE A 78 -4.36 -26.82 -2.29
C ILE A 78 -3.58 -25.56 -1.94
N THR A 79 -3.11 -25.45 -0.69
CA THR A 79 -2.33 -24.28 -0.25
C THR A 79 -1.02 -24.16 -1.03
N ASN A 80 -0.29 -25.26 -1.21
CA ASN A 80 0.95 -25.27 -1.98
C ASN A 80 0.73 -24.93 -3.46
N ALA A 81 -0.32 -25.47 -4.08
CA ALA A 81 -0.70 -25.12 -5.45
C ALA A 81 -1.08 -23.63 -5.57
N SER A 82 -1.84 -23.11 -4.61
CA SER A 82 -2.22 -21.69 -4.57
C SER A 82 -1.01 -20.77 -4.39
N LEU A 83 -0.04 -21.16 -3.57
CA LEU A 83 1.18 -20.41 -3.31
C LEU A 83 2.11 -20.41 -4.53
N ALA A 84 2.23 -21.53 -5.23
CA ALA A 84 2.96 -21.60 -6.49
C ALA A 84 2.36 -20.68 -7.57
N ASN A 85 1.03 -20.65 -7.67
CA ASN A 85 0.34 -19.74 -8.60
C ASN A 85 0.48 -18.28 -8.17
N ALA A 86 0.35 -17.97 -6.88
CA ALA A 86 0.57 -16.63 -6.35
C ALA A 86 2.00 -16.15 -6.64
N TYR A 87 3.01 -17.00 -6.47
CA TYR A 87 4.39 -16.69 -6.80
C TYR A 87 4.57 -16.35 -8.29
N LYS A 88 3.98 -17.14 -9.19
CA LYS A 88 4.02 -16.84 -10.63
C LYS A 88 3.41 -15.47 -10.95
N VAL A 89 2.24 -15.17 -10.39
CA VAL A 89 1.57 -13.88 -10.61
C VAL A 89 2.39 -12.73 -10.05
N THR A 90 2.92 -12.87 -8.84
CA THR A 90 3.77 -11.84 -8.21
C THR A 90 5.04 -11.59 -9.01
N LEU A 91 5.68 -12.64 -9.53
CA LEU A 91 6.87 -12.51 -10.38
C LEU A 91 6.55 -11.73 -11.67
N VAL A 92 5.44 -12.07 -12.34
CA VAL A 92 5.02 -11.35 -13.55
C VAL A 92 4.73 -9.88 -13.23
N ALA A 93 4.00 -9.60 -12.14
CA ALA A 93 3.72 -8.23 -11.71
C ALA A 93 5.01 -7.46 -11.38
N PHE A 94 5.98 -8.11 -10.73
CA PHE A 94 7.28 -7.51 -10.41
C PHE A 94 8.07 -7.16 -11.67
N VAL A 95 8.11 -8.05 -12.67
CA VAL A 95 8.75 -7.78 -13.95
C VAL A 95 8.09 -6.61 -14.68
N LEU A 96 6.75 -6.55 -14.70
CA LEU A 96 6.03 -5.42 -15.30
C LEU A 96 6.31 -4.10 -14.58
N ALA A 97 6.45 -4.13 -13.25
CA ALA A 97 6.81 -2.95 -12.47
C ALA A 97 8.23 -2.46 -12.82
N LEU A 98 9.19 -3.36 -12.98
CA LEU A 98 10.55 -3.01 -13.41
C LEU A 98 10.54 -2.40 -14.81
N LEU A 99 9.83 -3.01 -15.77
CA LEU A 99 9.70 -2.46 -17.13
C LEU A 99 9.06 -1.06 -17.13
N HIS A 100 8.07 -0.83 -16.26
CA HIS A 100 7.44 0.49 -16.12
C HIS A 100 8.42 1.54 -15.61
N VAL A 101 9.23 1.19 -14.59
CA VAL A 101 10.27 2.07 -14.05
C VAL A 101 11.33 2.37 -15.11
N GLU A 102 11.80 1.37 -15.85
CA GLU A 102 12.77 1.57 -16.93
C GLU A 102 12.22 2.48 -18.04
N ALA A 103 10.98 2.26 -18.48
CA ALA A 103 10.33 3.11 -19.48
C ALA A 103 10.21 4.57 -18.99
N TRP A 104 9.91 4.77 -17.71
CA TRP A 104 9.83 6.10 -17.11
C TRP A 104 11.20 6.79 -17.08
N ILE A 105 12.26 6.08 -16.68
CA ILE A 105 13.64 6.60 -16.69
C ILE A 105 14.07 7.00 -18.11
N MET A 106 13.80 6.14 -19.10
CA MET A 106 14.11 6.44 -20.51
C MET A 106 13.36 7.68 -21.00
N GLY A 107 12.09 7.84 -20.62
CA GLY A 107 11.31 9.03 -20.94
C GLY A 107 11.90 10.32 -20.35
N VAL A 108 12.36 10.28 -19.10
CA VAL A 108 13.01 11.42 -18.44
C VAL A 108 14.33 11.77 -19.13
N ILE A 109 15.19 10.78 -19.38
CA ILE A 109 16.50 11.00 -20.05
C ILE A 109 16.29 11.57 -21.46
N PHE A 110 15.36 11.00 -22.22
CA PHE A 110 15.04 11.49 -23.56
C PHE A 110 14.50 12.93 -23.54
N GLY A 111 13.63 13.26 -22.60
CA GLY A 111 13.13 14.63 -22.40
C GLY A 111 14.25 15.63 -22.08
N LEU A 112 15.18 15.27 -21.20
CA LEU A 112 16.34 16.11 -20.87
C LEU A 112 17.27 16.31 -22.09
N PHE A 113 17.50 15.27 -22.89
CA PHE A 113 18.30 15.35 -24.11
C PHE A 113 17.69 16.31 -25.14
N LEU A 114 16.37 16.24 -25.37
CA LEU A 114 15.67 17.16 -26.26
C LEU A 114 15.74 18.61 -25.75
N LEU A 115 15.55 18.80 -24.45
CA LEU A 115 15.62 20.13 -23.82
C LEU A 115 17.03 20.74 -24.00
N GLN A 116 18.08 19.97 -23.75
CA GLN A 116 19.46 20.41 -23.94
C GLN A 116 19.73 20.82 -25.40
N THR A 117 19.26 20.01 -26.36
CA THR A 117 19.44 20.29 -27.79
C THR A 117 18.72 21.58 -28.19
N PHE A 118 17.49 21.77 -27.71
CA PHE A 118 16.71 22.98 -27.96
C PHE A 118 17.37 24.23 -27.38
N LEU A 119 17.81 24.17 -26.12
CA LEU A 119 18.58 25.25 -25.47
C LEU A 119 19.85 25.59 -26.26
N GLY A 120 20.57 24.58 -26.76
CA GLY A 120 21.76 24.78 -27.59
C GLY A 120 21.44 25.56 -28.88
N ILE A 121 20.35 25.22 -29.57
CA ILE A 121 19.90 25.94 -30.78
C ILE A 121 19.50 27.38 -30.46
N VAL A 122 18.76 27.59 -29.37
CA VAL A 122 18.33 28.93 -28.95
C VAL A 122 19.53 29.81 -28.61
N LEU A 123 20.48 29.28 -27.84
CA LEU A 123 21.71 29.98 -27.48
C LEU A 123 22.56 30.29 -28.71
N TYR A 124 22.73 29.33 -29.63
CA TYR A 124 23.45 29.55 -30.88
C TYR A 124 22.85 30.72 -31.68
N LYS A 125 21.53 30.71 -31.91
CA LYS A 125 20.82 31.79 -32.61
C LYS A 125 20.90 33.13 -31.88
N HIS A 126 20.95 33.10 -30.55
CA HIS A 126 21.10 34.32 -29.76
C HIS A 126 22.49 34.93 -29.99
N PHE A 127 23.55 34.14 -29.87
CA PHE A 127 24.92 34.61 -30.08
C PHE A 127 25.20 35.00 -31.54
N GLU A 128 24.65 34.28 -32.52
CA GLU A 128 24.75 34.63 -33.96
C GLU A 128 24.14 36.00 -34.29
N LYS A 129 23.17 36.48 -33.52
CA LYS A 129 22.57 37.82 -33.73
C LYS A 129 23.32 38.94 -33.03
N HIS A 130 24.16 38.61 -32.05
CA HIS A 130 24.82 39.58 -31.16
C HIS A 130 26.33 39.73 -31.41
N PHE A 131 26.93 38.86 -32.23
CA PHE A 131 28.31 38.90 -32.70
C PHE A 131 28.34 38.85 -34.23
#